data_AF-A0A450WVC0-F1
#
_entry.id   AF-A0A450WVC0-F1
#
_cell.length_a   1.000
_cell.length_b   1.000
_cell.length_c   1.000
_cell.angle_alpha   90.00
_cell.angle_beta   90.00
_cell.angle_gamma   90.00
#
_symmetry.space_group_name_H-M   'P 1'
#
loop_
_entity.id
_entity.type
_entity.pdbx_description
1 polymer ?
#
loop_
_entity_poly.entity_id
_entity_poly.type
_entity_poly.pdbx_seq_one_letter_code
_entity_poly.pdbx_strand_id
1 'polypeptide(L)'
;MVGLLPGQAVMQNRLINLDRHRITLPEGVLRGHAFHYSRLSTPLVPIVESEGERPDQRREPVHRENALLASYVHLYFPSNAMAGAIILAVIS
;
A
#
# COMPACT_ATOMS: atom_id res chain seq x y z
N MET A 1 -13.34 7.62 5.76
CA MET A 1 -12.06 8.25 5.37
C MET A 1 -12.22 9.75 5.51
N VAL A 2 -11.17 10.47 5.92
CA VAL A 2 -11.22 11.92 6.21
C VAL A 2 -11.21 12.81 4.95
N GLY A 3 -11.53 12.25 3.77
CA GLY A 3 -11.69 13.01 2.52
C GLY A 3 -10.40 13.39 1.78
N LEU A 4 -9.24 12.81 2.12
CA LEU A 4 -7.95 13.15 1.47
C LEU A 4 -7.76 12.53 0.09
N LEU A 5 -8.35 11.36 -0.17
CA LEU A 5 -8.31 10.68 -1.47
C LEU A 5 -9.75 10.38 -1.91
N PRO A 6 -10.06 10.48 -3.21
CA PRO A 6 -11.37 10.06 -3.70
C PRO A 6 -11.54 8.54 -3.54
N GLY A 7 -12.68 8.13 -2.99
CA GLY A 7 -13.01 6.72 -2.84
C GLY A 7 -13.81 6.41 -1.58
N GLN A 8 -14.21 5.15 -1.47
CA GLN A 8 -14.99 4.62 -0.36
C GLN A 8 -14.35 3.31 0.11
N ALA A 9 -14.03 3.26 1.40
CA ALA A 9 -13.59 2.04 2.07
C ALA A 9 -14.76 1.45 2.86
N VAL A 10 -15.11 0.20 2.60
CA VAL A 10 -16.25 -0.48 3.23
C VAL A 10 -15.78 -1.76 3.91
N MET A 11 -16.07 -1.90 5.21
CA MET A 11 -15.79 -3.10 5.98
C MET A 11 -16.52 -4.31 5.41
N GLN A 12 -15.85 -5.46 5.37
CA GLN A 12 -16.44 -6.73 4.94
C GLN A 12 -16.53 -7.68 6.14
N ASN A 13 -17.43 -8.67 6.04
CA ASN A 13 -17.63 -9.68 7.08
C ASN A 13 -16.55 -10.78 7.08
N ARG A 14 -15.62 -10.74 6.12
CA ARG A 14 -14.55 -11.73 5.95
C ARG A 14 -13.23 -11.01 5.73
N LEU A 15 -12.15 -11.65 6.18
CA LEU A 15 -10.80 -11.20 5.95
C LEU A 15 -10.54 -11.12 4.44
N ILE A 16 -10.04 -9.98 3.97
CA ILE A 16 -9.79 -9.74 2.54
C ILE A 16 -8.37 -10.15 2.18
N ASN A 17 -7.40 -9.83 3.04
CA ASN A 17 -6.01 -10.19 2.82
C ASN A 17 -5.26 -10.31 4.16
N LEU A 18 -4.37 -11.30 4.25
CA LEU A 18 -3.44 -11.50 5.37
C LEU A 18 -2.21 -12.24 4.86
N ASP A 19 -1.18 -11.51 4.45
CA ASP A 19 0.03 -12.10 3.87
C ASP A 19 1.20 -11.12 3.88
N ARG A 20 2.41 -11.62 3.59
CA ARG A 20 3.61 -10.81 3.38
C ARG A 20 3.67 -10.30 1.94
N HIS A 21 4.06 -9.04 1.78
CA HIS A 21 4.10 -8.36 0.50
C HIS A 21 5.44 -7.67 0.24
N ARG A 22 5.74 -7.51 -1.05
CA ARG A 22 6.80 -6.66 -1.60
C ARG A 22 6.16 -5.60 -2.49
N ILE A 23 6.63 -4.36 -2.40
CA ILE A 23 6.23 -3.27 -3.28
C ILE A 23 7.49 -2.67 -3.89
N THR A 24 7.51 -2.53 -5.21
CA THR A 24 8.60 -1.89 -5.96
C THR A 24 8.19 -0.47 -6.30
N LEU A 25 8.70 0.53 -5.58
CA LEU A 25 8.44 1.96 -5.84
C LEU A 25 9.63 2.62 -6.56
N PRO A 26 9.47 3.82 -7.13
CA PRO A 26 10.59 4.60 -7.66
C PRO A 26 11.70 4.84 -6.64
N GLU A 27 11.37 4.99 -5.35
CA GLU A 27 12.35 5.18 -4.26
C GLU A 27 13.09 3.89 -3.88
N GLY A 28 12.57 2.73 -4.31
CA GLY A 28 13.15 1.43 -4.04
C GLY A 28 12.13 0.38 -3.63
N VAL A 29 12.63 -0.82 -3.33
CA VAL A 29 11.81 -1.96 -2.92
C VAL A 29 11.59 -1.92 -1.41
N LEU A 30 10.33 -1.97 -0.98
CA LEU A 30 9.93 -2.15 0.41
C LEU A 30 9.19 -3.47 0.59
N ARG A 31 9.31 -4.03 1.81
CA ARG A 31 8.54 -5.20 2.24
C ARG A 31 7.56 -4.81 3.33
N GLY A 32 6.53 -5.61 3.50
CA GLY A 32 5.49 -5.39 4.50
C GLY A 32 4.53 -6.55 4.60
N HIS A 33 3.36 -6.31 5.15
CA HIS A 33 2.27 -7.27 5.17
C HIS A 33 0.93 -6.57 5.01
N ALA A 34 -0.05 -7.27 4.45
CA ALA A 34 -1.45 -6.83 4.46
C ALA A 34 -2.17 -7.51 5.62
N PHE A 35 -3.09 -6.80 6.26
CA PHE A 35 -4.07 -7.39 7.17
C PHE A 35 -5.30 -6.48 7.23
N HIS A 36 -6.33 -6.78 6.44
CA HIS A 36 -7.52 -5.94 6.41
C HIS A 36 -8.79 -6.71 6.01
N TYR A 37 -9.91 -6.18 6.49
CA TYR A 37 -11.26 -6.61 6.15
C TYR A 37 -11.95 -5.64 5.20
N SER A 38 -11.53 -4.39 5.13
CA SER A 38 -12.18 -3.41 4.25
C SER A 38 -11.73 -3.58 2.81
N ARG A 39 -12.66 -3.29 1.89
CA ARG A 39 -12.38 -3.12 0.46
C ARG A 39 -12.43 -1.63 0.12
N LEU A 40 -11.46 -1.17 -0.65
CA LEU A 40 -11.45 0.18 -1.23
C LEU A 40 -12.06 0.15 -2.64
N SER A 41 -12.98 1.06 -2.91
CA SER A 41 -13.43 1.44 -4.26
C SER A 41 -12.98 2.88 -4.52
N THR A 42 -12.16 3.09 -5.54
CA THR A 42 -11.58 4.40 -5.85
C THR A 42 -11.39 4.54 -7.36
N PRO A 43 -11.56 5.76 -7.92
CA PRO A 43 -11.19 6.03 -9.31
C PRO A 43 -9.68 6.17 -9.51
N LEU A 44 -8.87 6.20 -8.44
CA LEU A 44 -7.43 6.33 -8.54
C LEU A 44 -6.83 5.09 -9.20
N VAL A 45 -6.01 5.31 -10.21
CA VAL A 45 -5.17 4.25 -10.78
C VAL A 45 -4.01 4.00 -9.81
N PRO A 46 -3.74 2.75 -9.41
CA PRO A 46 -2.57 2.45 -8.59
C PRO A 46 -1.28 2.76 -9.37
N ILE A 47 -0.28 3.33 -8.69
CA ILE A 47 1.04 3.52 -9.29
C ILE A 47 1.79 2.20 -9.42
N VAL A 48 1.53 1.27 -8.49
CA VAL A 48 2.03 -0.11 -8.49
C VAL A 48 1.06 -1.01 -7.73
N GLU A 49 1.13 -2.31 -8.03
CA GLU A 49 0.52 -3.35 -7.21
C GLU A 49 1.60 -4.08 -6.42
N SER A 50 1.28 -4.48 -5.19
CA SER A 50 2.17 -5.33 -4.41
C SER A 50 2.29 -6.72 -5.03
N GLU A 51 3.40 -7.38 -4.78
CA GLU A 51 3.57 -8.81 -5.01
C GLU A 51 3.49 -9.54 -3.67
N GLY A 52 2.65 -10.57 -3.60
CA GLY A 52 2.65 -11.48 -2.46
C GLY A 52 3.92 -12.33 -2.42
N GLU A 53 4.33 -12.76 -1.23
CA GLU A 53 5.45 -13.70 -1.04
C GLU A 53 5.18 -15.08 -1.66
N ARG A 54 3.92 -15.49 -1.78
CA ARG A 54 3.51 -16.77 -2.37
C ARG A 54 2.79 -16.55 -3.70
N PRO A 55 2.84 -17.54 -4.61
CA PRO A 55 2.03 -17.52 -5.82
C PRO A 55 0.54 -17.32 -5.50
N ASP A 56 -0.17 -16.64 -6.40
CA ASP A 56 -1.62 -16.45 -6.37
C ASP A 56 -2.18 -15.66 -5.16
N GLN A 57 -1.31 -15.05 -4.34
CA GLN A 57 -1.75 -14.13 -3.30
C GLN A 57 -2.40 -12.88 -3.88
N ARG A 58 -3.44 -12.41 -3.20
CA ARG A 58 -4.16 -11.20 -3.57
C ARG A 58 -3.20 -10.01 -3.51
N ARG A 59 -3.09 -9.28 -4.62
CA ARG A 59 -2.28 -8.06 -4.69
C ARG A 59 -3.01 -6.91 -4.03
N GLU A 60 -2.25 -6.05 -3.36
CA GLU A 60 -2.74 -4.79 -2.83
C GLU A 60 -2.28 -3.61 -3.69
N PRO A 61 -3.20 -2.71 -4.08
CA PRO A 61 -2.84 -1.52 -4.80
C PRO A 61 -2.08 -0.53 -3.92
N VAL A 62 -1.19 0.24 -4.54
CA VAL A 62 -0.53 1.40 -3.93
C VAL A 62 -0.89 2.62 -4.75
N HIS A 63 -1.51 3.59 -4.11
CA HIS A 63 -1.89 4.86 -4.70
C HIS A 63 -0.96 5.97 -4.22
N ARG A 64 -0.70 6.93 -5.09
CA ARG A 64 0.03 8.15 -4.72
C ARG A 64 -0.66 9.38 -5.28
N GLU A 65 -0.83 10.39 -4.44
CA GLU A 65 -1.26 11.73 -4.82
C GLU A 65 -0.34 12.74 -4.11
N ASN A 66 0.51 13.44 -4.87
CA ASN A 66 1.59 14.27 -4.34
C ASN A 66 2.46 13.50 -3.32
N ALA A 67 2.61 14.02 -2.10
CA ALA A 67 3.35 13.37 -1.01
C ALA A 67 2.55 12.29 -0.27
N LEU A 68 1.28 12.06 -0.61
CA LEU A 68 0.44 11.07 0.05
C LEU A 68 0.61 9.70 -0.63
N LEU A 69 1.13 8.73 0.11
CA LEU A 69 1.19 7.32 -0.29
C LEU A 69 0.13 6.52 0.49
N ALA A 70 -0.74 5.80 -0.20
CA ALA A 70 -1.82 5.02 0.42
C ALA A 70 -1.81 3.57 -0.08
N SER A 71 -1.83 2.61 0.85
CA SER A 71 -1.97 1.19 0.59
C SER A 71 -2.49 0.47 1.83
N TYR A 72 -3.09 -0.71 1.66
CA TYR A 72 -3.36 -1.63 2.77
C TYR A 72 -2.12 -2.41 3.24
N VAL A 73 -0.99 -2.30 2.52
CA VAL A 73 0.27 -2.90 2.98
C VAL A 73 0.85 -2.07 4.11
N HIS A 74 0.97 -2.68 5.28
CA HIS A 74 1.75 -2.20 6.40
C HIS A 74 3.24 -2.32 6.06
N LEU A 75 3.80 -1.24 5.49
CA LEU A 75 5.20 -1.17 5.08
C LEU A 75 6.13 -1.29 6.30
N TYR A 76 7.12 -2.15 6.18
CA TYR A 76 8.21 -2.28 7.14
C TYR A 76 9.41 -1.48 6.62
N PHE A 77 9.49 -0.19 7.00
CA PHE A 77 10.55 0.72 6.51
C PHE A 77 11.99 0.22 6.70
N PRO A 78 12.35 -0.49 7.80
CA PRO A 78 13.70 -1.05 7.93
C PRO A 78 14.06 -2.11 6.88
N SER A 79 13.09 -2.66 6.12
CA SER A 79 13.39 -3.53 4.97
C SER A 79 14.22 -2.85 3.89
N ASN A 80 14.13 -1.52 3.80
CA ASN A 80 14.98 -0.66 3.00
C ASN A 80 14.93 0.76 3.58
N ALA A 81 15.79 1.01 4.57
CA ALA A 81 15.79 2.26 5.32
C ALA A 81 15.99 3.51 4.43
N MET A 82 16.76 3.38 3.34
CA MET A 82 16.97 4.47 2.39
C MET A 82 15.69 4.83 1.65
N ALA A 83 15.00 3.83 1.07
CA ALA A 83 13.72 4.06 0.40
C ALA A 83 12.66 4.62 1.37
N GLY A 84 12.62 4.08 2.60
CA GLY A 84 11.74 4.59 3.66
C GLY A 84 12.02 6.05 4.00
N ALA A 85 13.29 6.45 4.11
CA ALA A 85 13.66 7.84 4.36
C ALA A 85 13.22 8.77 3.23
N ILE A 86 13.37 8.37 1.96
CA ILE A 86 12.94 9.19 0.82
C ILE A 86 11.42 9.36 0.81
N ILE A 87 10.65 8.31 1.08
CA ILE A 87 9.18 8.37 1.13
C ILE A 87 8.67 9.27 2.25
N LEU A 88 9.36 9.29 3.39
CA LEU A 88 8.97 10.10 4.56
C LEU A 88 9.55 11.52 4.55
N ALA A 89 10.41 11.84 3.59
CA ALA A 89 10.99 13.17 3.47
C ALA A 89 9.93 14.19 3.06
N VAL A 90 9.90 15.34 3.74
CA VAL A 90 9.13 16.50 3.30
C VAL A 90 9.92 17.19 2.20
N ILE A 91 9.48 17.06 0.95
CA ILE A 91 10.04 17.83 -0.16
C ILE A 91 9.51 19.25 -0.02
N SER A 92 10.40 20.20 0.29
CA SER A 92 10.11 21.64 0.43
C SER A 92 9.92 22.30 -0.94
#